data_AF-A0AA39LS85-F1
#
_entry.id   AF-A0AA39LS85-F1
#
_cell.length_a   1.000
_cell.length_b   1.000
_cell.length_c   1.000
_cell.angle_alpha   90.00
_cell.angle_beta   90.00
_cell.angle_gamma   90.00
#
_symmetry.space_group_name_H-M   'P 1'
#
loop_
_entity.id
_entity.type
_entity.pdbx_description
1 polymer ?
#
loop_
_entity_poly.entity_id
_entity_poly.type
_entity_poly.pdbx_seq_one_letter_code
_entity_poly.pdbx_strand_id
1 'polypeptide(L)'
;MCLASTPKQSPRTFRPSSPKPHELNQLYNGIIVMAKSMDTVSLLKGASLQEKRGIVRLSLDVPLNGALMEWATVLLKNAVVLGDAPFSVHMWKNAFLFIWETLKSLGYGPESKQEAFFKAGQKIFHFVGARYLAVVQEAKRFLAVRPLPFFFKGFLCFASHYAKHGVCLGITPTEYLKKAEELFRLRSFQENGCRVWKKHGWTVYVETRPDGTYIKTLHLKASWH
;
A
#
# COMPACT_ATOMS: atom_id res chain seq x y z
N MET A 1 -1.32 -27.18 44.92
CA MET A 1 -1.42 -27.86 43.61
C MET A 1 -1.30 -26.80 42.53
N CYS A 2 -0.15 -26.76 41.84
CA CYS A 2 0.10 -25.84 40.75
C CYS A 2 -0.47 -26.43 39.45
N LEU A 3 -1.45 -25.76 38.84
CA LEU A 3 -1.85 -26.05 37.47
C LEU A 3 -1.01 -25.18 36.53
N ALA A 4 -0.02 -25.83 35.90
CA ALA A 4 0.78 -25.23 34.83
C ALA A 4 -0.12 -25.04 33.60
N SER A 5 -0.40 -23.79 33.25
CA SER A 5 -1.05 -23.43 31.99
C SER A 5 -0.05 -23.56 30.84
N THR A 6 -0.32 -24.50 29.93
CA THR A 6 0.40 -24.66 28.66
C THR A 6 0.29 -23.40 27.80
N PRO A 7 1.39 -22.91 27.19
CA PRO A 7 1.33 -21.77 26.31
C PRO A 7 0.65 -22.19 24.98
N LYS A 8 -0.49 -21.58 24.68
CA LYS A 8 -1.14 -21.67 23.36
C LYS A 8 -0.18 -21.12 22.30
N GLN A 9 0.36 -22.01 21.46
CA GLN A 9 1.08 -21.62 20.26
C GLN A 9 0.13 -20.83 19.35
N SER A 10 0.53 -19.60 19.02
CA SER A 10 -0.13 -18.78 18.00
C SER A 10 -0.10 -19.51 16.64
N PRO A 11 -1.15 -19.44 15.83
CA PRO A 11 -1.13 -20.02 14.49
C PRO A 11 -0.01 -19.38 13.67
N ARG A 12 0.97 -20.18 13.23
CA ARG A 12 1.93 -19.76 12.22
C ARG A 12 1.12 -19.47 10.95
N THR A 13 0.91 -18.21 10.62
CA THR A 13 0.44 -17.80 9.29
C THR A 13 1.39 -18.42 8.26
N PHE A 14 0.88 -19.38 7.49
CA PHE A 14 1.58 -19.99 6.37
C PHE A 14 1.93 -18.84 5.40
N ARG A 15 3.19 -18.40 5.38
CA ARG A 15 3.67 -17.57 4.28
C ARG A 15 4.00 -18.54 3.15
N PRO A 16 3.28 -18.52 2.02
CA PRO A 16 3.68 -19.33 0.89
C PRO A 16 5.15 -19.03 0.56
N SER A 17 5.91 -20.10 0.31
CA SER A 17 7.28 -20.01 -0.17
C SER A 17 7.34 -19.08 -1.37
N SER A 18 8.38 -18.24 -1.44
CA SER A 18 8.55 -17.36 -2.60
C SER A 18 8.68 -18.23 -3.86
N PRO A 19 7.95 -17.93 -4.96
CA PRO A 19 8.01 -18.72 -6.19
C PRO A 19 9.45 -18.88 -6.67
N LYS A 20 9.77 -20.02 -7.27
CA LYS A 20 11.08 -20.21 -7.91
C LYS A 20 11.24 -19.13 -9.02
N PRO A 21 12.47 -18.70 -9.36
CA PRO A 21 12.68 -17.62 -10.32
C PRO A 21 12.00 -17.82 -11.68
N HIS A 22 11.90 -19.07 -12.16
CA HIS A 22 11.24 -19.40 -13.42
C HIS A 22 9.70 -19.21 -13.34
N GLU A 23 9.07 -19.77 -12.32
CA GLU A 23 7.62 -19.61 -12.04
C GLU A 23 7.25 -18.13 -11.84
N LEU A 24 8.12 -17.38 -11.13
CA LEU A 24 7.93 -15.95 -10.92
C LEU A 24 7.87 -15.19 -12.25
N ASN A 25 8.79 -15.48 -13.18
CA ASN A 25 8.81 -14.81 -14.47
C ASN A 25 7.60 -15.20 -15.34
N GLN A 26 7.16 -16.46 -15.30
CA GLN A 26 5.95 -16.89 -16.03
C GLN A 26 4.70 -16.15 -15.53
N LEU A 27 4.48 -16.15 -14.21
CA LEU A 27 3.36 -15.43 -13.59
C LEU A 27 3.42 -13.93 -13.89
N TYR A 28 4.61 -13.34 -13.76
CA TYR A 28 4.81 -11.92 -14.03
C TYR A 28 4.57 -11.56 -15.50
N ASN A 29 5.03 -12.39 -16.44
CA ASN A 29 4.78 -12.18 -17.86
C ASN A 29 3.29 -12.28 -18.20
N GLY A 30 2.56 -13.20 -17.56
CA GLY A 30 1.09 -13.25 -17.65
C GLY A 30 0.43 -11.93 -17.21
N ILE A 31 0.96 -11.29 -16.17
CA ILE A 31 0.49 -9.97 -15.72
C ILE A 31 0.78 -8.88 -16.75
N ILE A 32 1.98 -8.87 -17.36
CA ILE A 32 2.33 -7.90 -18.40
C ILE A 32 1.36 -8.01 -19.59
N VAL A 33 0.96 -9.22 -19.98
CA VAL A 33 0.01 -9.46 -21.09
C VAL A 33 -1.37 -8.86 -20.82
N MET A 34 -1.76 -8.67 -19.55
CA MET A 34 -3.03 -8.00 -19.21
C MET A 34 -2.99 -6.48 -19.42
N ALA A 35 -1.80 -5.87 -19.44
CA ALA A 35 -1.65 -4.45 -19.67
C ALA A 35 -2.07 -4.07 -21.11
N LYS A 36 -2.70 -2.91 -21.27
CA LYS A 36 -3.27 -2.46 -22.55
C LYS A 36 -2.51 -1.31 -23.17
N SER A 37 -1.82 -0.51 -22.37
CA SER A 37 -0.96 0.55 -22.89
C SER A 37 0.51 0.14 -22.90
N MET A 38 1.23 0.70 -23.87
CA MET A 38 2.68 0.58 -23.95
C MET A 38 3.37 1.21 -22.74
N ASP A 39 2.78 2.24 -22.12
CA ASP A 39 3.30 2.87 -20.91
C ASP A 39 3.35 1.88 -19.74
N THR A 40 2.23 1.20 -19.49
CA THR A 40 2.12 0.20 -18.42
C THR A 40 3.07 -0.97 -18.70
N VAL A 41 3.11 -1.47 -19.93
CA VAL A 41 4.03 -2.55 -20.33
C VAL A 41 5.49 -2.15 -20.12
N SER A 42 5.90 -0.97 -20.59
CA SER A 42 7.27 -0.48 -20.49
C SER A 42 7.70 -0.35 -19.03
N LEU A 43 6.84 0.26 -18.20
CA LEU A 43 7.07 0.39 -16.77
C LEU A 43 7.27 -0.98 -16.10
N LEU A 44 6.36 -1.92 -16.34
CA LEU A 44 6.42 -3.24 -15.73
C LEU A 44 7.60 -4.07 -16.21
N LYS A 45 8.05 -3.93 -17.46
CA LYS A 45 9.28 -4.59 -17.95
C LYS A 45 10.53 -4.13 -17.20
N GLY A 46 10.55 -2.91 -16.67
CA GLY A 46 11.66 -2.37 -15.87
C GLY A 46 11.74 -2.88 -14.43
N ALA A 47 10.85 -3.78 -14.01
CA ALA A 47 10.78 -4.22 -12.62
C ALA A 47 12.00 -5.04 -12.16
N SER A 48 12.56 -4.65 -11.01
CA SER A 48 13.53 -5.46 -10.28
C SER A 48 12.92 -6.78 -9.78
N LEU A 49 13.77 -7.74 -9.39
CA LEU A 49 13.31 -9.03 -8.85
C LEU A 49 12.38 -8.85 -7.62
N GLN A 50 12.67 -7.88 -6.75
CA GLN A 50 11.85 -7.60 -5.58
C GLN A 50 10.48 -7.03 -5.97
N GLU A 51 10.44 -6.17 -6.99
CA GLU A 51 9.19 -5.59 -7.50
C GLU A 51 8.32 -6.63 -8.19
N LYS A 52 8.92 -7.53 -9.01
CA LYS A 52 8.23 -8.67 -9.60
C LYS A 52 7.54 -9.53 -8.55
N ARG A 53 8.27 -9.90 -7.48
CA ARG A 53 7.70 -10.63 -6.33
C ARG A 53 6.55 -9.86 -5.67
N GLY A 54 6.70 -8.55 -5.54
CA GLY A 54 5.67 -7.68 -4.99
C GLY A 54 4.39 -7.63 -5.82
N ILE A 55 4.51 -7.62 -7.15
CA ILE A 55 3.37 -7.60 -8.08
C ILE A 55 2.68 -8.96 -8.16
N VAL A 56 3.44 -10.05 -8.28
CA VAL A 56 2.85 -11.40 -8.28
C VAL A 56 2.15 -11.67 -6.95
N ARG A 57 2.69 -11.20 -5.81
CA ARG A 57 1.97 -11.30 -4.54
C ARG A 57 0.67 -10.49 -4.55
N LEU A 58 0.71 -9.27 -5.07
CA LEU A 58 -0.48 -8.44 -5.20
C LEU A 58 -1.55 -9.12 -6.06
N SER A 59 -1.18 -9.78 -7.16
CA SER A 59 -2.14 -10.47 -8.04
C SER A 59 -2.81 -11.68 -7.39
N LEU A 60 -2.24 -12.23 -6.31
CA LEU A 60 -2.85 -13.29 -5.52
C LEU A 60 -3.88 -12.72 -4.52
N ASP A 61 -3.67 -11.50 -4.05
CA ASP A 61 -4.52 -10.85 -3.06
C ASP A 61 -5.67 -10.03 -3.71
N VAL A 62 -5.48 -9.59 -4.95
CA VAL A 62 -6.38 -8.68 -5.67
C VAL A 62 -6.47 -9.05 -7.15
N PRO A 63 -7.66 -9.09 -7.77
CA PRO A 63 -7.78 -9.33 -9.19
C PRO A 63 -7.19 -8.16 -9.99
N LEU A 64 -6.03 -8.40 -10.61
CA LEU A 64 -5.49 -7.48 -11.60
C LEU A 64 -6.34 -7.57 -12.87
N ASN A 65 -6.71 -6.43 -13.44
CA ASN A 65 -7.29 -6.35 -14.78
C ASN A 65 -6.68 -5.17 -15.53
N GLY A 66 -6.68 -5.25 -16.87
CA GLY A 66 -6.02 -4.26 -17.71
C GLY A 66 -6.48 -2.83 -17.45
N ALA A 67 -7.78 -2.60 -17.25
CA ALA A 67 -8.31 -1.26 -17.00
C ALA A 67 -7.77 -0.64 -15.68
N LEU A 68 -7.75 -1.41 -14.60
CA LEU A 68 -7.17 -0.95 -13.32
C LEU A 68 -5.66 -0.74 -13.41
N MET A 69 -4.96 -1.57 -14.19
CA MET A 69 -3.54 -1.38 -14.46
C MET A 69 -3.27 -0.05 -15.17
N GLU A 70 -4.12 0.32 -16.14
CA GLU A 70 -4.01 1.62 -16.80
C GLU A 70 -4.32 2.79 -15.86
N TRP A 71 -5.36 2.67 -15.03
CA TRP A 71 -5.66 3.68 -14.02
C TRP A 71 -4.51 3.88 -13.03
N ALA A 72 -3.83 2.79 -12.62
CA ALA A 72 -2.65 2.88 -11.77
C ALA A 72 -1.50 3.63 -12.45
N THR A 73 -1.28 3.40 -13.75
CA THR A 73 -0.28 4.13 -14.53
C THR A 73 -0.62 5.62 -14.67
N VAL A 74 -1.89 5.95 -14.97
CA VAL A 74 -2.33 7.35 -15.07
C VAL A 74 -2.21 8.06 -13.71
N LEU A 75 -2.66 7.42 -12.63
CA LEU A 75 -2.52 7.99 -11.29
C LEU A 75 -1.05 8.18 -10.90
N LEU A 76 -0.18 7.24 -11.24
CA LEU A 76 1.26 7.37 -11.01
C LEU A 76 1.85 8.55 -11.81
N LYS A 77 1.50 8.71 -13.08
CA LYS A 77 1.95 9.86 -13.90
C LYS A 77 1.54 11.18 -13.25
N ASN A 78 0.29 11.28 -12.78
CA ASN A 78 -0.18 12.47 -12.07
C ASN A 78 0.59 12.71 -10.76
N ALA A 79 0.82 11.67 -9.97
CA ALA A 79 1.62 11.76 -8.74
C ALA A 79 3.05 12.24 -9.02
N VAL A 80 3.67 11.78 -10.11
CA VAL A 80 5.01 12.21 -10.53
C VAL A 80 5.02 13.70 -10.91
N VAL A 81 4.05 14.14 -11.72
CA VAL A 81 3.92 15.57 -12.11
C VAL A 81 3.75 16.47 -10.88
N LEU A 82 3.05 15.99 -9.85
CA LEU A 82 2.82 16.71 -8.59
C LEU A 82 3.99 16.62 -7.59
N GLY A 83 5.05 15.87 -7.91
CA GLY A 83 6.19 15.63 -7.01
C GLY A 83 5.89 14.71 -5.83
N ASP A 84 4.80 13.94 -5.90
CA ASP A 84 4.31 13.08 -4.81
C ASP A 84 4.94 11.68 -4.78
N ALA A 85 5.56 11.26 -5.89
CA ALA A 85 6.21 9.97 -6.04
C ALA A 85 7.21 9.95 -7.22
N PRO A 86 8.25 9.10 -7.18
CA PRO A 86 9.07 8.80 -8.36
C PRO A 86 8.35 7.82 -9.31
N PHE A 87 8.63 7.93 -10.61
CA PHE A 87 8.11 6.98 -11.61
C PHE A 87 8.83 5.63 -11.49
N SER A 88 8.20 4.67 -10.80
CA SER A 88 8.77 3.35 -10.53
C SER A 88 7.70 2.28 -10.39
N VAL A 89 8.07 1.01 -10.56
CA VAL A 89 7.17 -0.12 -10.41
C VAL A 89 6.69 -0.26 -8.97
N HIS A 90 7.56 0.01 -7.99
CA HIS A 90 7.16 0.11 -6.60
C HIS A 90 6.03 1.13 -6.37
N MET A 91 6.12 2.32 -6.97
CA MET A 91 5.08 3.35 -6.85
C MET A 91 3.83 3.01 -7.65
N TRP A 92 3.96 2.39 -8.82
CA TRP A 92 2.83 1.86 -9.58
C TRP A 92 1.99 0.87 -8.75
N LYS A 93 2.65 -0.03 -8.03
CA LYS A 93 1.97 -0.97 -7.13
C LYS A 93 1.19 -0.24 -6.02
N ASN A 94 1.73 0.85 -5.48
CA ASN A 94 1.04 1.68 -4.48
C ASN A 94 -0.14 2.44 -5.11
N ALA A 95 -0.01 2.96 -6.34
CA ALA A 95 -1.14 3.55 -7.07
C ALA A 95 -2.27 2.53 -7.27
N PHE A 96 -1.94 1.32 -7.70
CA PHE A 96 -2.91 0.24 -7.87
C PHE A 96 -3.61 -0.08 -6.55
N LEU A 97 -2.87 -0.26 -5.45
CA LEU A 97 -3.43 -0.53 -4.13
C LEU A 97 -4.31 0.62 -3.63
N PHE A 98 -3.92 1.87 -3.85
CA PHE A 98 -4.76 3.02 -3.50
C PHE A 98 -6.10 2.99 -4.24
N ILE A 99 -6.07 2.78 -5.56
CA ILE A 99 -7.28 2.66 -6.38
C ILE A 99 -8.15 1.52 -5.85
N TRP A 100 -7.53 0.36 -5.61
CA TRP A 100 -8.21 -0.84 -5.12
C TRP A 100 -8.94 -0.61 -3.80
N GLU A 101 -8.23 -0.12 -2.78
CA GLU A 101 -8.83 0.11 -1.46
C GLU A 101 -9.88 1.23 -1.50
N THR A 102 -9.70 2.23 -2.37
CA THR A 102 -10.70 3.28 -2.60
C THR A 102 -11.98 2.70 -3.20
N LEU A 103 -11.87 1.86 -4.22
CA LEU A 103 -13.02 1.19 -4.85
C LEU A 103 -13.73 0.27 -3.85
N LYS A 104 -12.98 -0.51 -3.08
CA LYS A 104 -13.51 -1.35 -2.02
C LYS A 104 -14.29 -0.55 -0.98
N SER A 105 -13.78 0.60 -0.55
CA SER A 105 -14.47 1.50 0.39
C SER A 105 -15.78 2.07 -0.14
N LEU A 106 -15.96 2.10 -1.47
CA LEU A 106 -17.17 2.54 -2.14
C LEU A 106 -18.16 1.40 -2.42
N GLY A 107 -17.87 0.17 -1.96
CA GLY A 107 -18.69 -1.01 -2.24
C GLY A 107 -18.45 -1.60 -3.64
N TYR A 108 -17.43 -1.14 -4.39
CA TYR A 108 -17.03 -1.75 -5.64
C TYR A 108 -16.09 -2.94 -5.37
N GLY A 109 -16.67 -4.05 -4.89
CA GLY A 109 -15.94 -5.28 -4.57
C GLY A 109 -15.51 -6.10 -5.81
N PRO A 110 -14.47 -6.95 -5.66
CA PRO A 110 -13.80 -7.70 -6.75
C PRO A 110 -14.71 -8.60 -7.57
N GLU A 111 -15.72 -9.18 -6.94
CA GLU A 111 -16.49 -10.27 -7.53
C GLU A 111 -17.61 -9.79 -8.46
N SER A 112 -17.89 -8.49 -8.47
CA SER A 112 -19.13 -7.98 -9.05
C SER A 112 -19.00 -7.33 -10.43
N LYS A 113 -17.78 -7.05 -10.94
CA LYS A 113 -17.64 -6.12 -12.10
C LYS A 113 -16.61 -6.54 -13.15
N GLN A 114 -17.14 -6.89 -14.32
CA GLN A 114 -16.40 -7.16 -15.55
C GLN A 114 -15.61 -5.94 -16.03
N GLU A 115 -14.58 -6.15 -16.84
CA GLU A 115 -13.71 -5.12 -17.42
C GLU A 115 -14.47 -3.95 -18.09
N ALA A 116 -15.64 -4.23 -18.67
CA ALA A 116 -16.52 -3.21 -19.27
C ALA A 116 -16.94 -2.11 -18.28
N PHE A 117 -17.12 -2.45 -17.00
CA PHE A 117 -17.46 -1.48 -15.95
C PHE A 117 -16.35 -0.44 -15.76
N PHE A 118 -15.09 -0.89 -15.72
CA PHE A 118 -13.95 -0.01 -15.53
C PHE A 118 -13.66 0.82 -16.79
N LYS A 119 -13.90 0.27 -17.99
CA LYS A 119 -13.80 1.03 -19.24
C LYS A 119 -14.82 2.17 -19.32
N ALA A 120 -16.06 1.93 -18.90
CA ALA A 120 -17.11 2.96 -18.85
C ALA A 120 -16.97 3.92 -17.65
N GLY A 121 -16.17 3.54 -16.65
CA GLY A 121 -16.07 4.19 -15.34
C GLY A 121 -15.18 5.44 -15.27
N GLN A 122 -15.08 6.28 -16.30
CA GLN A 122 -14.24 7.48 -16.24
C GLN A 122 -14.60 8.39 -15.05
N LYS A 123 -15.90 8.57 -14.76
CA LYS A 123 -16.37 9.32 -13.58
C LYS A 123 -15.85 8.72 -12.26
N ILE A 124 -15.78 7.40 -12.18
CA ILE A 124 -15.26 6.69 -10.99
C ILE A 124 -13.77 6.96 -10.85
N PHE A 125 -13.01 6.91 -11.96
CA PHE A 125 -11.59 7.23 -11.92
C PHE A 125 -11.33 8.68 -11.51
N HIS A 126 -12.12 9.64 -12.02
CA HIS A 126 -12.03 11.03 -11.58
C HIS A 126 -12.28 11.18 -10.07
N PHE A 127 -13.27 10.45 -9.53
CA PHE A 127 -13.50 10.42 -8.09
C PHE A 127 -12.32 9.84 -7.31
N VAL A 128 -11.71 8.74 -7.79
CA VAL A 128 -10.51 8.15 -7.18
C VAL A 128 -9.34 9.16 -7.21
N GLY A 129 -9.14 9.86 -8.32
CA GLY A 129 -8.14 10.92 -8.45
C GLY A 129 -8.39 12.08 -7.49
N ALA A 130 -9.64 12.53 -7.36
CA ALA A 130 -10.01 13.58 -6.41
C ALA A 130 -9.76 13.16 -4.95
N ARG A 131 -10.07 11.90 -4.60
CA ARG A 131 -9.75 11.34 -3.27
C ARG A 131 -8.25 11.29 -3.02
N TYR A 132 -7.46 10.87 -4.00
CA TYR A 132 -6.00 10.87 -3.90
C TYR A 132 -5.48 12.28 -3.55
N LEU A 133 -5.91 13.28 -4.31
CA LEU A 133 -5.50 14.67 -4.09
C LEU A 133 -5.90 15.17 -2.70
N ALA A 134 -7.12 14.89 -2.25
CA ALA A 134 -7.58 15.29 -0.92
C ALA A 134 -6.71 14.68 0.19
N VAL A 135 -6.41 13.38 0.11
CA VAL A 135 -5.56 12.67 1.08
C VAL A 135 -4.15 13.26 1.13
N VAL A 136 -3.54 13.50 -0.03
CA VAL A 136 -2.18 14.04 -0.11
C VAL A 136 -2.12 15.48 0.38
N GLN A 137 -3.09 16.32 -0.01
CA GLN A 137 -3.13 17.72 0.43
C GLN A 137 -3.31 17.84 1.94
N GLU A 138 -4.15 17.00 2.54
CA GLU A 138 -4.29 16.97 3.99
C GLU A 138 -2.99 16.55 4.69
N ALA A 139 -2.31 15.52 4.18
CA ALA A 139 -1.01 15.11 4.71
C ALA A 139 0.07 16.19 4.57
N LYS A 140 0.14 16.88 3.42
CA LYS A 140 1.06 18.01 3.20
C LYS A 140 0.82 19.12 4.22
N ARG A 141 -0.44 19.52 4.45
CA ARG A 141 -0.79 20.53 5.45
C ARG A 141 -0.40 20.09 6.86
N PHE A 142 -0.65 18.83 7.21
CA PHE A 142 -0.23 18.28 8.51
C PHE A 142 1.29 18.39 8.68
N LEU A 143 2.07 17.91 7.71
CA LEU A 143 3.53 17.88 7.80
C LEU A 143 4.18 19.28 7.78
N ALA A 144 3.52 20.26 7.14
CA ALA A 144 3.97 21.64 7.16
C ALA A 144 3.95 22.27 8.57
N VAL A 145 3.04 21.79 9.43
CA VAL A 145 2.88 22.28 10.81
C VAL A 145 3.50 21.32 11.84
N ARG A 146 3.47 20.02 11.56
CA ARG A 146 3.85 18.94 12.47
C ARG A 146 4.77 17.94 11.76
N PRO A 147 6.03 18.32 11.48
CA PRO A 147 6.96 17.44 10.79
C PRO A 147 7.19 16.16 11.61
N LEU A 148 7.14 15.02 10.93
CA LEU A 148 7.44 13.72 11.54
C LEU A 148 8.92 13.37 11.33
N PRO A 149 9.56 12.68 12.28
CA PRO A 149 10.96 12.25 12.13
C PRO A 149 11.14 11.25 10.99
N PHE A 150 10.08 10.52 10.64
CA PHE A 150 10.03 9.59 9.52
C PHE A 150 8.70 9.74 8.81
N PHE A 151 8.71 9.57 7.49
CA PHE A 151 7.50 9.50 6.67
C PHE A 151 7.53 8.26 5.79
N PHE A 152 6.41 7.97 5.13
CA PHE A 152 6.35 6.96 4.09
C PHE A 152 7.28 7.34 2.93
N LYS A 153 7.58 6.38 2.05
CA LYS A 153 8.43 6.61 0.88
C LYS A 153 7.68 7.40 -0.22
N GLY A 154 7.30 8.64 0.09
CA GLY A 154 6.49 9.52 -0.74
C GLY A 154 4.99 9.50 -0.40
N PHE A 155 4.28 10.51 -0.92
CA PHE A 155 2.86 10.73 -0.64
C PHE A 155 1.95 9.68 -1.28
N LEU A 156 2.34 9.11 -2.43
CA LEU A 156 1.59 8.00 -3.02
C LEU A 156 1.64 6.72 -2.15
N CYS A 157 2.80 6.45 -1.54
CA CYS A 157 2.93 5.34 -0.59
C CYS A 157 2.09 5.59 0.67
N PHE A 158 2.13 6.80 1.21
CA PHE A 158 1.24 7.21 2.30
C PHE A 158 -0.24 7.04 1.94
N ALA A 159 -0.68 7.55 0.80
CA ALA A 159 -2.08 7.50 0.38
C ALA A 159 -2.57 6.05 0.25
N SER A 160 -1.79 5.19 -0.40
CA SER A 160 -2.10 3.74 -0.47
C SER A 160 -2.19 3.10 0.91
N HIS A 161 -1.28 3.48 1.81
CA HIS A 161 -1.22 2.91 3.16
C HIS A 161 -2.43 3.35 4.00
N TYR A 162 -2.74 4.64 3.98
CA TYR A 162 -3.92 5.21 4.61
C TYR A 162 -5.23 4.63 4.04
N ALA A 163 -5.34 4.46 2.73
CA ALA A 163 -6.52 3.85 2.11
C ALA A 163 -6.79 2.43 2.65
N LYS A 164 -5.72 1.67 2.90
CA LYS A 164 -5.81 0.31 3.43
C LYS A 164 -6.15 0.24 4.92
N HIS A 165 -5.63 1.16 5.73
CA HIS A 165 -5.62 1.03 7.18
C HIS A 165 -6.34 2.15 7.94
N GLY A 166 -6.39 3.36 7.39
CA GLY A 166 -7.08 4.51 7.99
C GLY A 166 -8.55 4.56 7.59
N VAL A 167 -8.87 4.34 6.32
CA VAL A 167 -10.26 4.46 5.82
C VAL A 167 -11.22 3.49 6.52
N CYS A 168 -10.79 2.25 6.78
CA CYS A 168 -11.63 1.27 7.49
C CYS A 168 -11.88 1.62 8.96
N LEU A 169 -11.11 2.55 9.53
CA LEU A 169 -11.29 3.07 10.89
C LEU A 169 -12.16 4.34 10.91
N GLY A 170 -12.58 4.86 9.75
CA GLY A 170 -13.36 6.10 9.66
C GLY A 170 -12.61 7.36 10.08
N ILE A 171 -11.27 7.31 10.15
CA ILE A 171 -10.42 8.44 10.57
C ILE A 171 -9.84 9.17 9.36
N THR A 172 -9.52 10.45 9.51
CA THR A 172 -8.94 11.26 8.43
C THR A 172 -7.42 11.01 8.27
N PRO A 173 -6.80 11.42 7.14
CA PRO A 173 -5.35 11.41 6.97
C PRO A 173 -4.60 12.10 8.12
N THR A 174 -5.10 13.24 8.60
CA THR A 174 -4.53 13.97 9.76
C THR A 174 -4.57 13.13 11.03
N GLU A 175 -5.72 12.53 11.35
CA GLU A 175 -5.87 11.70 12.54
C GLU A 175 -4.96 10.48 12.49
N TYR A 176 -4.81 9.89 11.31
CA TYR A 176 -3.89 8.79 11.07
C TYR A 176 -2.42 9.20 11.29
N LEU A 177 -2.00 10.37 10.80
CA LEU A 177 -0.65 10.89 11.03
C LEU A 177 -0.40 11.31 12.48
N LYS A 178 -1.43 11.79 13.20
CA LYS A 178 -1.34 12.01 14.65
C LYS A 178 -1.01 10.71 15.40
N LYS A 179 -1.49 9.55 14.94
CA LYS A 179 -1.10 8.25 15.53
C LYS A 179 0.38 7.94 15.32
N ALA A 180 0.94 8.24 14.15
CA ALA A 180 2.38 8.14 13.94
C ALA A 180 3.15 9.06 14.90
N GLU A 181 2.72 10.32 15.02
CA GLU A 181 3.34 11.32 15.90
C GLU A 181 3.32 10.88 17.37
N GLU A 182 2.17 10.41 17.87
CA GLU A 182 2.02 9.90 19.24
C GLU A 182 2.96 8.72 19.50
N LEU A 183 3.09 7.80 18.55
CA LEU A 183 3.97 6.64 18.67
C LEU A 183 5.44 7.04 18.70
N PHE A 184 5.87 8.01 17.88
CA PHE A 184 7.27 8.44 17.83
C PHE A 184 7.77 9.14 19.09
N ARG A 185 6.87 9.57 19.98
CA ARG A 185 7.22 10.10 21.31
C ARG A 185 7.58 9.00 22.32
N LEU A 186 7.34 7.74 21.98
CA LEU A 186 7.63 6.60 22.85
C LEU A 186 9.03 6.06 22.58
N ARG A 187 9.49 5.19 23.49
CA ARG A 187 10.73 4.44 23.29
C ARG A 187 10.53 3.38 22.21
N SER A 188 11.41 3.37 21.21
CA SER A 188 11.44 2.35 20.17
C SER A 188 12.17 1.08 20.62
N PHE A 189 11.91 -0.03 19.94
CA PHE A 189 12.71 -1.27 20.03
C PHE A 189 12.91 -1.90 18.65
N GLN A 190 13.76 -2.91 18.56
CA GLN A 190 14.05 -3.62 17.29
C GLN A 190 13.17 -4.87 17.17
N GLU A 191 12.59 -5.09 15.99
CA GLU A 191 11.82 -6.29 15.67
C GLU A 191 11.92 -6.59 14.17
N ASN A 192 12.35 -7.79 13.79
CA ASN A 192 12.47 -8.23 12.39
C ASN A 192 13.27 -7.25 11.51
N GLY A 193 14.35 -6.68 12.04
CA GLY A 193 15.21 -5.71 11.34
C GLY A 193 14.59 -4.32 11.16
N CYS A 194 13.46 -4.04 11.80
CA CYS A 194 12.80 -2.72 11.79
C CYS A 194 12.85 -2.09 13.19
N ARG A 195 12.88 -0.75 13.22
CA ARG A 195 12.63 0.02 14.43
C ARG A 195 11.12 0.16 14.63
N VAL A 196 10.62 -0.16 15.83
CA VAL A 196 9.19 -0.31 16.09
C VAL A 196 8.76 0.48 17.31
N TRP A 197 7.58 1.09 17.23
CA TRP A 197 6.87 1.71 18.34
C TRP A 197 5.46 1.15 18.43
N LYS A 198 4.98 0.91 19.65
CA LYS A 198 3.65 0.32 19.92
C LYS A 198 2.94 1.04 21.06
N LYS A 199 1.64 1.28 20.92
CA LYS A 199 0.76 1.79 22.00
C LYS A 199 -0.70 1.50 21.67
N HIS A 200 -1.46 0.94 22.64
CA HIS A 200 -2.90 0.65 22.52
C HIS A 200 -3.30 0.00 21.17
N GLY A 201 -2.62 -1.09 20.81
CA GLY A 201 -2.86 -1.81 19.56
C GLY A 201 -2.24 -1.17 18.31
N TRP A 202 -1.95 0.14 18.31
CA TRP A 202 -1.24 0.81 17.21
C TRP A 202 0.22 0.40 17.17
N THR A 203 0.72 0.17 15.96
CA THR A 203 2.12 -0.19 15.70
C THR A 203 2.63 0.56 14.47
N VAL A 204 3.82 1.16 14.58
CA VAL A 204 4.56 1.69 13.42
C VAL A 204 5.90 0.97 13.30
N TYR A 205 6.19 0.49 12.09
CA TYR A 205 7.48 -0.10 11.71
C TYR A 205 8.21 0.88 10.79
N VAL A 206 9.44 1.22 11.16
CA VAL A 206 10.35 2.03 10.36
C VAL A 206 11.49 1.14 9.87
N GLU A 207 11.76 1.20 8.58
CA GLU A 207 12.80 0.43 7.91
C GLU A 207 13.85 1.39 7.37
N THR A 208 15.12 1.08 7.62
CA THR A 208 16.26 1.80 7.05
C THR A 208 16.78 1.01 5.85
N ARG A 209 16.90 1.68 4.72
CA ARG A 209 17.43 1.18 3.46
C ARG A 209 18.56 2.09 2.98
N PRO A 210 19.37 1.67 1.99
CA PRO A 210 20.44 2.51 1.45
C PRO A 210 19.95 3.87 0.94
N ASP A 211 18.70 3.95 0.48
CA ASP A 211 18.09 5.17 -0.04
C ASP A 211 17.32 5.98 1.01
N GLY A 212 17.36 5.61 2.30
CA GLY A 212 16.79 6.39 3.39
C GLY A 212 16.06 5.58 4.46
N THR A 213 15.47 6.27 5.43
CA THR A 213 14.70 5.67 6.52
C THR A 213 13.23 6.07 6.42
N TYR A 214 12.36 5.08 6.33
CA TYR A 214 10.95 5.30 5.98
C TYR A 214 10.00 4.52 6.88
N ILE A 215 8.79 5.04 7.06
CA ILE A 215 7.68 4.25 7.60
C ILE A 215 7.35 3.15 6.59
N LYS A 216 7.52 1.90 7.01
CA LYS A 216 7.16 0.71 6.24
C LYS A 216 5.68 0.37 6.39
N THR A 217 5.15 0.51 7.60
CA THR A 217 3.72 0.34 7.88
C THR A 217 3.36 1.00 9.21
N LEU A 218 2.13 1.50 9.31
CA LEU A 218 1.48 2.01 10.52
C LEU A 218 0.11 1.33 10.60
N HIS A 219 -0.28 0.65 11.66
CA HIS A 219 -1.63 0.05 11.68
C HIS A 219 -2.11 -0.19 13.10
N LEU A 220 -3.42 -0.27 13.24
CA LEU A 220 -4.06 -0.85 14.41
C LEU A 220 -4.10 -2.37 14.25
N LYS A 221 -3.69 -3.12 15.28
CA LYS A 221 -3.78 -4.59 15.26
C LYS A 221 -5.23 -5.04 15.12
N ALA A 222 -5.44 -6.12 14.36
CA ALA A 222 -6.78 -6.62 14.05
C ALA A 222 -7.64 -7.00 15.27
N SER A 223 -7.01 -7.37 16.40
CA SER A 223 -7.72 -7.65 17.65
C SER A 223 -8.32 -6.42 18.34
N TRP A 224 -8.16 -5.24 17.75
CA TRP A 224 -8.68 -3.96 18.24
C TRP A 224 -9.70 -3.34 17.27
N HIS A 225 -10.13 -4.09 16.24
CA HIS A 225 -11.26 -3.73 15.37
C HIS A 225 -12.58 -4.23 15.95
#